data_AF-A0A1S8NQ40-F1
#
_entry.id   AF-A0A1S8NQ40-F1
#
_cell.length_a   1.000
_cell.length_b   1.000
_cell.length_c   1.000
_cell.angle_alpha   90.00
_cell.angle_beta   90.00
_cell.angle_gamma   90.00
#
_symmetry.space_group_name_H-M   'P 1'
#
loop_
_entity.id
_entity.type
_entity.pdbx_description
1 polymer ?
#
loop_
_entity_poly.entity_id
_entity_poly.type
_entity_poly.pdbx_seq_one_letter_code
_entity_poly.pdbx_strand_id
1 'polypeptide(L)'
;MKKLAIYNKNTGEILFTQSGGTELEDNILTNLSCEVPDGKIIKSVNIETKEAIFEDIPKSELELLKEQVNDLAQANAELTSIVAMGKNNA
;
A
#
# COMPACT_ATOMS: atom_id res chain seq x y z
N MET A 1 6.33 -0.75 -26.95
CA MET A 1 5.65 -0.68 -25.64
C MET A 1 4.68 0.49 -25.66
N LYS A 2 3.42 0.28 -25.29
CA LYS A 2 2.44 1.38 -25.16
C LYS A 2 2.71 2.19 -23.89
N LYS A 3 2.45 3.49 -23.93
CA LYS A 3 2.56 4.43 -22.80
C LYS A 3 1.24 5.16 -22.63
N LEU A 4 0.85 5.43 -21.38
CA LEU A 4 -0.21 6.37 -21.06
C LEU A 4 0.41 7.73 -20.75
N ALA A 5 -0.16 8.80 -21.29
CA ALA A 5 0.25 10.17 -21.01
C ALA A 5 -0.95 11.01 -20.61
N ILE A 6 -0.79 11.79 -19.53
CA ILE A 6 -1.73 12.83 -19.12
C ILE A 6 -1.10 14.16 -19.54
N TYR A 7 -1.85 14.98 -20.28
CA TYR A 7 -1.34 16.21 -20.86
C TYR A 7 -2.35 17.35 -20.75
N ASN A 8 -1.85 18.58 -20.78
CA ASN A 8 -2.69 19.77 -20.85
C ASN A 8 -3.30 19.89 -22.24
N LYS A 9 -4.62 19.76 -22.34
CA LYS A 9 -5.34 19.80 -23.62
C LYS A 9 -5.16 21.09 -24.43
N ASN A 10 -4.82 22.22 -23.79
CA ASN A 10 -4.69 23.52 -24.46
C ASN A 10 -3.26 23.77 -24.94
N THR A 11 -2.24 23.26 -24.25
CA THR A 11 -0.82 23.54 -24.54
C THR A 11 -0.06 22.33 -25.08
N GLY A 12 -0.57 21.12 -24.88
CA GLY A 12 0.12 19.87 -25.20
C GLY A 12 1.20 19.47 -24.18
N GLU A 13 1.38 20.23 -23.10
CA GLU A 13 2.39 19.93 -22.07
C GLU A 13 2.07 18.61 -21.35
N ILE A 14 3.07 17.74 -21.23
CA ILE A 14 2.95 16.46 -20.53
C ILE A 14 3.04 16.68 -19.03
N LEU A 15 2.01 16.25 -18.29
CA LEU A 15 1.94 16.34 -16.83
C LEU A 15 2.40 15.04 -16.16
N PHE A 16 2.13 13.90 -16.80
CA PHE A 16 2.47 12.59 -16.27
C PHE A 16 2.61 11.56 -17.41
N THR A 17 3.53 10.60 -17.25
CA THR A 17 3.63 9.44 -18.14
C THR A 17 3.81 8.17 -17.35
N GLN A 18 3.19 7.08 -17.82
CA GLN A 18 3.34 5.75 -17.25
C GLN A 18 3.69 4.74 -18.34
N SER A 19 4.64 3.86 -18.02
CA SER A 19 4.97 2.68 -18.81
C SER A 19 3.98 1.55 -18.52
N GLY A 20 3.50 0.85 -19.56
CA GLY A 20 2.49 -0.21 -19.39
C GLY A 20 1.09 0.38 -19.30
N GLY A 21 0.61 0.94 -20.42
CA GLY A 21 -0.73 1.50 -20.52
C GLY A 21 -1.72 0.52 -21.16
N THR A 22 -2.96 0.55 -20.65
CA THR A 22 -4.14 -0.05 -21.29
C THR A 22 -4.68 0.91 -22.35
N GLU A 23 -5.25 0.39 -23.44
CA GLU A 23 -6.04 1.22 -24.36
C GLU A 23 -7.28 1.72 -23.64
N LEU A 24 -7.43 3.04 -23.59
CA LEU A 24 -8.60 3.69 -23.01
C LEU A 24 -9.50 4.09 -24.16
N GLU A 25 -10.80 3.83 -24.01
CA GLU A 25 -11.80 4.42 -24.89
C GLU A 25 -11.82 5.94 -24.69
N ASP A 26 -12.19 6.66 -25.74
CA ASP A 26 -12.27 8.12 -25.68
C ASP A 26 -13.26 8.56 -24.59
N ASN A 27 -12.89 9.57 -23.80
CA ASN A 27 -13.71 10.24 -22.79
C ASN A 27 -14.11 9.41 -21.54
N ILE A 28 -13.46 8.28 -21.24
CA ILE A 28 -13.75 7.52 -20.00
C ILE A 28 -12.97 7.98 -18.76
N LEU A 29 -11.99 8.87 -18.93
CA LEU A 29 -11.16 9.36 -17.83
C LEU A 29 -11.77 10.60 -17.15
N THR A 30 -11.80 10.57 -15.83
CA THR A 30 -12.06 11.73 -14.97
C THR A 30 -10.90 11.91 -13.99
N ASN A 31 -10.84 13.05 -13.32
CA ASN A 31 -9.89 13.30 -12.24
C ASN A 31 -10.62 13.45 -10.91
N LEU A 32 -9.91 13.13 -9.82
CA LEU A 32 -10.29 13.43 -8.46
C LEU A 32 -9.12 14.15 -7.79
N SER A 33 -9.40 15.29 -7.16
CA SER A 33 -8.44 15.98 -6.30
C SER A 33 -8.93 15.84 -4.86
N CYS A 34 -8.11 15.24 -4.00
CA CYS A 34 -8.43 15.03 -2.59
C CYS A 34 -7.15 15.01 -1.76
N GLU A 35 -7.28 15.32 -0.48
CA GLU A 35 -6.22 15.09 0.51
C GLU A 35 -6.21 13.61 0.88
N VAL A 36 -5.01 13.02 0.95
CA VAL A 36 -4.83 11.62 1.37
C VAL A 36 -4.42 11.62 2.84
N PRO A 37 -5.18 10.95 3.73
CA PRO A 37 -4.81 10.86 5.14
C PRO A 37 -3.44 10.16 5.33
N ASP A 38 -2.74 10.54 6.41
CA ASP A 38 -1.47 9.91 6.77
C ASP A 38 -1.61 8.39 6.92
N GLY A 39 -0.64 7.65 6.37
CA GLY A 39 -0.62 6.19 6.44
C GLY A 39 -1.58 5.48 5.46
N LYS A 40 -2.29 6.21 4.60
CA LYS A 40 -3.26 5.65 3.64
C LYS A 40 -2.83 5.82 2.18
N ILE A 41 -3.41 5.00 1.31
CA ILE A 41 -3.36 5.14 -0.15
C ILE A 41 -4.77 5.15 -0.73
N ILE A 42 -4.94 5.74 -1.92
CA ILE A 42 -6.19 5.66 -2.68
C ILE A 42 -6.29 4.25 -3.27
N LYS A 43 -7.28 3.48 -2.82
CA LYS A 43 -7.60 2.15 -3.34
C LYS A 43 -8.48 2.25 -4.59
N SER A 44 -9.50 3.11 -4.51
CA SER A 44 -10.51 3.28 -5.56
C SER A 44 -11.29 4.59 -5.35
N VAL A 45 -12.26 4.87 -6.22
CA VAL A 45 -13.15 6.05 -6.13
C VAL A 45 -14.60 5.57 -6.11
N ASN A 46 -15.40 6.07 -5.17
CA ASN A 46 -16.84 5.90 -5.20
C ASN A 46 -17.42 6.80 -6.32
N ILE A 47 -18.02 6.19 -7.35
CA ILE A 47 -18.50 6.90 -8.54
C ILE A 47 -19.72 7.78 -8.23
N GLU A 48 -20.55 7.39 -7.26
CA GLU A 48 -21.77 8.12 -6.88
C GLU A 48 -21.44 9.37 -6.08
N THR A 49 -20.59 9.23 -5.04
CA THR A 49 -20.23 10.34 -4.15
C THR A 49 -19.04 11.16 -4.67
N LYS A 50 -18.28 10.61 -5.63
CA LYS A 50 -17.03 11.18 -6.16
C LYS A 50 -15.95 11.36 -5.09
N GLU A 51 -15.89 10.42 -4.15
CA GLU A 51 -14.93 10.43 -3.05
C GLU A 51 -13.92 9.29 -3.17
N ALA A 52 -12.70 9.52 -2.68
CA ALA A 52 -11.68 8.49 -2.62
C ALA A 52 -12.02 7.46 -1.54
N ILE A 53 -11.83 6.18 -1.86
CA ILE A 53 -11.86 5.08 -0.90
C ILE A 53 -10.40 4.75 -0.57
N PHE A 54 -10.07 4.84 0.71
CA PHE A 54 -8.70 4.66 1.21
C PHE A 54 -8.46 3.26 1.77
N GLU A 55 -7.21 2.79 1.67
CA GLU A 55 -6.71 1.63 2.41
C GLU A 55 -5.38 1.95 3.09
N ASP A 56 -4.98 1.13 4.05
CA ASP A 56 -3.67 1.26 4.71
C ASP A 56 -2.54 1.02 3.72
N ILE A 57 -1.46 1.81 3.84
CA ILE A 57 -0.21 1.52 3.13
C ILE A 57 0.21 0.10 3.52
N PRO A 58 0.39 -0.82 2.54
CA PRO A 58 0.83 -2.16 2.84
C PRO A 58 2.24 -2.11 3.45
N LYS A 59 2.46 -2.90 4.50
CA LYS A 59 3.78 -3.05 5.09
C LYS A 59 4.76 -3.53 4.03
N SER A 60 5.96 -2.96 4.06
CA SER A 60 7.08 -3.48 3.29
C SER A 60 7.46 -4.88 3.76
N GLU A 61 8.12 -5.64 2.89
CA GLU A 61 8.69 -6.94 3.25
C GLU A 61 9.63 -6.85 4.45
N LEU A 62 10.38 -5.73 4.57
CA LEU A 62 11.29 -5.50 5.69
C LEU A 62 10.53 -5.29 7.01
N GLU A 63 9.42 -4.55 7.00
CA GLU A 63 8.59 -4.37 8.19
C GLU A 63 7.94 -5.68 8.62
N LEU A 64 7.39 -6.43 7.66
CA LEU A 64 6.84 -7.77 7.91
C LEU A 64 7.90 -8.70 8.49
N LEU A 65 9.13 -8.68 7.97
CA LEU A 65 10.22 -9.50 8.47
C LEU A 65 10.62 -9.11 9.91
N LYS A 66 10.66 -7.82 10.23
CA LYS A 66 10.94 -7.35 11.59
C LYS A 66 9.88 -7.81 12.58
N GLU A 67 8.61 -7.76 12.20
CA GLU A 67 7.52 -8.29 13.03
C GLU A 67 7.67 -9.78 13.28
N GLN A 68 7.93 -10.57 12.23
CA GLN A 68 8.18 -12.00 12.37
C GLN A 68 9.36 -12.31 13.30
N VAL A 69 10.46 -11.56 13.20
CA VAL A 69 11.63 -11.73 14.09
C VAL A 69 11.28 -11.39 15.53
N ASN A 70 10.51 -10.33 15.77
CA ASN A 70 10.08 -9.94 17.12
C ASN A 70 9.15 -11.00 17.74
N ASP A 71 8.19 -11.51 16.97
CA ASP A 71 7.27 -12.55 17.41
C ASP A 71 8.02 -13.84 17.76
N LEU A 72 8.99 -14.25 16.92
CA LEU A 72 9.87 -15.39 17.17
C LEU A 72 10.74 -15.19 18.42
N ALA A 73 11.30 -14.00 18.60
CA ALA A 73 12.12 -13.67 19.76
C ALA A 73 11.31 -13.75 21.06
N GLN A 74 10.07 -13.24 21.05
CA GLN A 74 9.17 -13.31 22.18
C GLN A 74 8.79 -14.76 22.51
N ALA A 75 8.38 -15.55 21.51
CA ALA A 75 8.04 -16.95 21.71
C ALA A 75 9.23 -17.77 22.28
N ASN A 76 10.45 -17.48 21.80
CA ASN A 76 11.66 -18.12 22.33
C ASN A 76 11.95 -17.74 23.78
N ALA A 77 11.71 -16.48 24.17
CA ALA A 77 11.88 -16.03 25.55
C ALA A 77 10.87 -16.71 26.51
N GLU A 78 9.63 -16.86 26.07
CA GLU A 78 8.57 -17.56 26.81
C GLU A 78 8.92 -19.05 26.99
N LEU A 79 9.32 -19.74 25.92
CA LEU A 79 9.75 -21.14 25.97
C LEU A 79 10.95 -21.36 26.90
N THR A 80 11.95 -20.48 26.81
CA THR A 80 13.14 -20.53 27.68
C THR A 80 12.74 -20.41 29.15
N SER A 81 11.79 -19.53 29.46
CA SER A 81 11.27 -19.36 30.82
C SER A 81 10.57 -20.61 31.33
N ILE A 82 9.74 -21.26 30.51
CA ILE A 82 9.06 -22.52 30.85
C ILE A 82 10.07 -23.65 31.11
N VAL A 83 11.08 -23.80 30.25
CA VAL A 83 12.12 -24.82 30.42
C VAL A 83 12.93 -24.59 31.69
N ALA A 84 13.27 -23.33 32.00
CA ALA A 84 13.97 -22.98 33.23
C ALA A 84 13.13 -23.32 34.48
N MET A 85 11.82 -23.06 34.46
CA MET A 85 10.92 -23.44 35.56
C MET A 85 10.77 -24.96 35.69
N GLY A 86 10.66 -25.69 34.58
CA GLY A 86 10.54 -27.15 34.58
C GLY A 86 11.77 -27.87 35.15
N LYS A 87 12.98 -27.31 34.97
CA LYS A 87 14.23 -27.84 35.53
C LYS A 87 14.39 -27.61 37.04
N ASN A 88 13.71 -26.64 37.62
CA ASN A 88 13.80 -26.34 39.06
C ASN A 88 12.87 -27.24 39.91
N ASN A 89 11.99 -28.01 39.28
CA ASN A 89 11.00 -28.89 39.94
C ASN A 89 11.32 -30.39 39.79
N ALA A 90 12.50 -30.75 39.27
CA ALA A 90 13.00 -32.12 39.11
C ALA A 90 14.32 -32.29 39.88
#